data_AF-A0A388QP92-F1
#
_entry.id   AF-A0A388QP92-F1
#
_cell.length_a   1.000
_cell.length_b   1.000
_cell.length_c   1.000
_cell.angle_alpha   90.00
_cell.angle_beta   90.00
_cell.angle_gamma   90.00
#
_symmetry.space_group_name_H-M   'P 1'
#
loop_
_entity.id
_entity.type
_entity.pdbx_description
1 polymer ?
#
loop_
_entity_poly.entity_id
_entity_poly.type
_entity_poly.pdbx_seq_one_letter_code
_entity_poly.pdbx_strand_id
1 'polypeptide(L)'
;MIEDKVSRLIIKNNENKAKGVVTFGDLFRISMTMGKDNDVLDNSDPLISVVFPRKGFLTQSGFGGTILAKDVMTPNIVSIDYNDDLVMACTEMIDNNINGVGVFD
;
A
#
# COMPACT_ATOMS: atom_id res chain seq x y z
N MET A 1 4.86 3.24 -10.15
CA MET A 1 5.80 3.32 -8.99
C MET A 1 7.21 2.91 -9.38
N ILE A 2 7.48 1.64 -9.74
CA ILE A 2 8.83 1.21 -10.12
C ILE A 2 9.23 1.80 -11.47
N GLU A 3 8.38 1.64 -12.48
CA GLU A 3 8.61 2.18 -13.84
C GLU A 3 8.75 3.70 -13.82
N ASP A 4 7.77 4.40 -13.22
CA ASP A 4 7.77 5.86 -13.13
C ASP A 4 8.70 6.43 -12.05
N LYS A 5 9.38 5.57 -11.28
CA LYS A 5 10.25 5.94 -10.14
C LYS A 5 9.58 6.86 -9.10
N VAL A 6 8.29 6.65 -8.84
CA VAL A 6 7.52 7.39 -7.82
C VAL A 6 7.29 6.53 -6.57
N SER A 7 7.34 7.19 -5.40
CA SER A 7 7.17 6.54 -4.09
C SER A 7 5.74 6.55 -3.56
N ARG A 8 4.83 7.26 -4.23
CA ARG A 8 3.42 7.40 -3.85
C ARG A 8 2.52 7.45 -5.09
N LEU A 9 1.31 6.93 -4.97
CA LEU A 9 0.26 7.00 -5.98
C LEU A 9 -1.02 7.58 -5.36
N ILE A 10 -1.57 8.61 -5.98
CA ILE A 10 -2.90 9.12 -5.64
C ILE A 10 -3.95 8.25 -6.35
N ILE A 11 -4.81 7.62 -5.58
CA ILE A 11 -5.91 6.81 -6.09
C ILE A 11 -7.13 7.70 -6.28
N LYS A 12 -7.65 7.73 -7.50
CA LYS A 12 -8.84 8.50 -7.88
C LYS A 12 -10.00 7.57 -8.20
N ASN A 13 -11.23 8.05 -7.99
CA ASN A 13 -12.42 7.37 -8.51
C ASN A 13 -12.64 7.71 -10.00
N ASN A 14 -13.70 7.16 -10.59
CA ASN A 14 -14.08 7.39 -11.98
C ASN A 14 -14.45 8.86 -12.28
N GLU A 15 -14.69 9.68 -11.26
CA GLU A 15 -14.96 11.12 -11.36
C GLU A 15 -13.68 11.97 -11.20
N ASN A 16 -12.49 11.35 -11.24
CA ASN A 16 -11.19 11.98 -10.97
C ASN A 16 -11.02 12.58 -9.57
N LYS A 17 -11.91 12.28 -8.61
CA LYS A 17 -11.78 12.71 -7.22
C LYS A 17 -10.79 11.81 -6.49
N ALA A 18 -9.83 12.39 -5.81
CA ALA A 18 -8.91 11.67 -4.95
C ALA A 18 -9.65 10.95 -3.81
N LYS A 19 -9.32 9.67 -3.57
CA LYS A 19 -9.94 8.82 -2.55
C LYS A 19 -8.96 8.24 -1.55
N GLY A 20 -7.69 8.16 -1.91
CA GLY A 20 -6.64 7.67 -1.01
C GLY A 20 -5.27 7.72 -1.66
N VAL A 21 -4.27 7.36 -0.88
CA VAL A 21 -2.88 7.30 -1.33
C VAL A 21 -2.31 5.92 -1.07
N VAL A 22 -1.58 5.38 -2.04
CA VAL A 22 -0.76 4.18 -1.86
C VAL A 22 0.70 4.61 -1.76
N THR A 23 1.34 4.20 -0.69
CA THR A 23 2.76 4.40 -0.41
C THR A 23 3.48 3.05 -0.36
N PHE A 24 4.81 3.07 -0.38
CA PHE A 24 5.59 1.86 -0.14
C PHE A 24 5.28 1.22 1.24
N GLY A 25 4.93 2.03 2.24
CA GLY A 25 4.54 1.55 3.56
C GLY A 25 3.28 0.68 3.53
N ASP A 26 2.34 0.97 2.64
CA ASP A 26 1.12 0.17 2.46
C ASP A 26 1.46 -1.21 1.85
N LEU A 27 2.32 -1.23 0.82
CA LEU A 27 2.82 -2.47 0.23
C LEU A 27 3.58 -3.34 1.24
N PHE A 28 4.38 -2.70 2.09
CA PHE A 28 5.10 -3.39 3.16
C PHE A 28 4.13 -4.03 4.17
N ARG A 29 3.11 -3.29 4.62
CA ARG A 29 2.07 -3.78 5.53
C ARG A 29 1.32 -4.99 4.97
N ILE A 30 0.94 -4.96 3.69
CA ILE A 30 0.33 -6.10 3.01
C ILE A 30 1.24 -7.31 3.07
N SER A 31 2.52 -7.15 2.69
CA SER A 31 3.46 -8.27 2.63
C SER A 31 3.64 -8.96 3.99
N MET A 32 3.54 -8.18 5.07
CA MET A 32 3.60 -8.69 6.44
C MET A 32 2.30 -9.36 6.87
N THR A 33 1.14 -8.80 6.49
CA THR A 33 -0.18 -9.37 6.80
C THR A 33 -0.36 -10.72 6.10
N MET A 34 -0.07 -10.79 4.80
CA MET A 34 -0.10 -12.04 4.03
C MET A 34 0.96 -13.04 4.50
N GLY A 35 2.09 -12.56 5.03
CA GLY A 35 3.14 -13.40 5.61
C GLY A 35 2.76 -14.03 6.96
N LYS A 36 1.73 -13.50 7.63
CA LYS A 36 1.19 -14.02 8.91
C LYS A 36 0.00 -14.95 8.75
N ASP A 37 -0.50 -15.15 7.53
CA ASP A 37 -1.49 -16.20 7.26
C ASP A 37 -0.83 -17.57 7.48
N ASN A 38 -1.04 -18.08 8.69
CA ASN A 38 -0.49 -19.33 9.22
C ASN A 38 -1.20 -20.57 8.65
N ASP A 39 -1.50 -20.62 7.35
CA ASP A 39 -1.71 -21.90 6.68
C ASP A 39 -0.35 -22.59 6.45
N VAL A 40 0.38 -22.75 7.55
CA VAL A 40 1.54 -23.63 7.66
C VAL A 40 0.94 -25.03 7.83
N LEU A 41 0.67 -25.68 6.71
CA LEU A 41 0.63 -27.15 6.69
C LEU A 41 2.01 -27.61 7.16
N ASP A 42 2.05 -28.17 8.38
CA ASP A 42 3.22 -28.79 8.98
C ASP A 42 3.74 -29.88 8.03
N ASN A 43 4.84 -29.62 7.32
CA ASN A 43 5.49 -30.60 6.46
C ASN A 43 6.51 -31.36 7.28
N SER A 44 6.04 -32.17 8.23
CA SER A 44 6.87 -33.13 8.98
C SER A 44 7.33 -34.32 8.13
N ASP A 45 7.33 -34.22 6.79
CA ASP A 45 7.84 -35.24 5.88
C ASP A 45 9.27 -34.84 5.40
N PRO A 46 10.32 -35.62 5.75
CA PRO A 46 11.72 -35.25 5.49
C PRO A 46 12.11 -35.25 4.00
N LEU A 47 11.23 -35.69 3.09
CA LEU A 47 11.57 -35.93 1.69
C LEU A 47 11.46 -34.70 0.77
N ILE A 48 10.98 -33.55 1.26
CA ILE A 48 10.82 -32.34 0.43
C ILE A 48 11.54 -31.15 1.07
N SER A 49 12.86 -31.10 0.85
CA SER A 49 13.70 -29.91 1.05
C SER A 49 13.45 -28.89 -0.09
N VAL A 50 12.25 -28.31 -0.13
CA VAL A 50 12.01 -27.12 -0.96
C VAL A 50 11.57 -26.02 -0.02
N VAL A 51 12.46 -25.08 0.23
CA VAL A 51 12.11 -23.82 0.89
C VAL A 51 11.19 -23.07 -0.06
N PHE A 52 9.89 -23.33 0.04
CA PHE A 52 8.89 -22.60 -0.73
C PHE A 52 8.94 -21.14 -0.27
N PRO A 53 9.18 -20.16 -1.17
CA PRO A 53 9.02 -18.77 -0.80
C PRO A 53 7.56 -18.60 -0.41
N ARG A 54 7.33 -18.30 0.88
CA ARG A 54 6.06 -17.90 1.52
C ARG A 54 4.82 -18.13 0.62
N LYS A 55 4.18 -19.29 0.76
CA LYS A 55 2.93 -19.65 0.05
C LYS A 55 1.81 -18.59 0.19
N GLY A 56 1.86 -17.69 1.17
CA GLY A 56 0.96 -16.52 1.24
C GLY A 56 1.03 -15.59 0.02
N PHE A 57 2.08 -15.67 -0.81
CA PHE A 57 2.16 -14.95 -2.09
C PHE A 57 1.54 -15.73 -3.27
N LEU A 58 1.32 -17.05 -3.13
CA LEU A 58 0.89 -17.96 -4.20
C LEU A 58 -0.28 -18.84 -3.74
N THR A 59 -1.52 -18.41 -4.03
CA THR A 59 -2.71 -19.26 -3.83
C THR A 59 -2.91 -20.23 -4.99
N GLN A 60 -3.70 -21.30 -4.75
CA GLN A 60 -3.99 -22.37 -5.72
C GLN A 60 -4.71 -21.90 -7.00
N SER A 61 -5.30 -20.70 -7.01
CA SER A 61 -5.93 -20.11 -8.20
C SER A 61 -4.96 -19.38 -9.13
N GLY A 62 -3.67 -19.29 -8.78
CA GLY A 62 -2.72 -18.40 -9.44
C GLY A 62 -2.95 -16.96 -8.98
N PHE A 63 -1.93 -16.41 -8.31
CA PHE A 63 -1.96 -15.15 -7.55
C PHE A 63 -2.92 -15.16 -6.35
N GLY A 64 -2.33 -15.00 -5.15
CA GLY A 64 -3.07 -14.62 -3.95
C GLY A 64 -4.09 -13.54 -4.29
N GLY A 65 -5.35 -13.75 -3.90
CA GLY A 65 -6.51 -13.03 -4.40
C GLY A 65 -6.22 -11.56 -4.68
N THR A 66 -6.58 -11.08 -5.87
CA THR A 66 -6.23 -9.74 -6.36
C THR A 66 -6.63 -8.68 -5.33
N ILE A 67 -5.66 -8.23 -4.53
CA ILE A 67 -5.90 -7.17 -3.55
C ILE A 67 -6.10 -5.89 -4.35
N LEU A 68 -7.25 -5.26 -4.16
CA LEU A 68 -7.57 -4.03 -4.89
C LEU A 68 -6.84 -2.87 -4.21
N ALA A 69 -6.40 -1.87 -4.99
CA ALA A 69 -5.73 -0.69 -4.44
C ALA A 69 -6.58 0.01 -3.36
N LYS A 70 -7.92 -0.02 -3.50
CA LYS A 70 -8.86 0.53 -2.51
C LYS A 70 -8.82 -0.19 -1.15
N ASP A 71 -8.38 -1.45 -1.10
CA ASP A 71 -8.35 -2.26 0.12
C ASP A 71 -7.06 -2.04 0.92
N VAL A 72 -6.10 -1.33 0.32
CA VAL A 72 -4.71 -1.19 0.78
C VAL A 72 -4.34 0.26 1.04
N MET A 73 -4.84 1.16 0.19
CA MET A 73 -4.54 2.58 0.27
C MET A 73 -4.88 3.13 1.65
N THR A 74 -4.11 4.12 2.08
CA THR A 74 -4.54 4.97 3.19
C THR A 74 -5.71 5.82 2.68
N PRO A 75 -6.92 5.71 3.28
CA PRO A 75 -8.08 6.48 2.86
C PRO A 75 -7.93 7.95 3.30
N ASN A 76 -8.66 8.85 2.62
CA ASN A 76 -8.70 10.29 2.92
C ASN A 76 -7.31 10.95 2.87
N ILE A 77 -6.98 11.54 1.72
CA ILE A 77 -5.71 12.22 1.53
C ILE A 77 -5.75 13.54 2.31
N VAL A 78 -4.76 13.75 3.18
CA VAL A 78 -4.47 15.07 3.75
C VAL A 78 -3.98 15.97 2.62
N SER A 79 -4.64 17.11 2.43
CA SER A 79 -4.38 18.00 1.30
C SER A 79 -4.50 19.47 1.66
N ILE A 80 -3.81 20.30 0.87
CA ILE A 80 -3.91 21.76 0.88
C ILE A 80 -4.45 22.26 -0.46
N ASP A 81 -4.88 23.53 -0.48
CA ASP A 81 -5.25 24.24 -1.71
C ASP A 81 -4.01 24.61 -2.51
N TYR A 82 -4.14 24.69 -3.84
CA TYR A 82 -3.08 25.16 -4.73
C TYR A 82 -2.54 26.55 -4.35
N ASN A 83 -3.40 27.42 -3.81
CA ASN A 83 -3.06 28.78 -3.43
C ASN A 83 -2.56 28.91 -1.98
N ASP A 84 -2.56 27.82 -1.20
CA ASP A 84 -2.02 27.84 0.15
C ASP A 84 -0.50 28.02 0.14
N ASP A 85 0.03 28.61 1.21
CA ASP A 85 1.46 28.82 1.34
C ASP A 85 2.21 27.57 1.82
N LEU A 86 3.54 27.63 1.77
CA LEU A 86 4.40 26.53 2.22
C LEU A 86 4.27 26.27 3.73
N VAL A 87 3.89 27.27 4.53
CA VAL A 87 3.73 27.11 5.98
C VAL A 87 2.54 26.20 6.25
N MET A 88 1.44 26.37 5.52
CA MET A 88 0.28 25.47 5.58
C MET A 88 0.68 24.04 5.22
N ALA A 89 1.42 23.85 4.12
CA ALA A 89 1.92 22.53 3.72
C ALA A 89 2.74 21.86 4.83
N CYS A 90 3.69 22.59 5.44
CA CYS A 90 4.54 22.09 6.50
C CYS A 90 3.75 21.79 7.78
N THR A 91 2.78 22.63 8.12
CA THR A 91 1.92 22.47 9.31
C THR A 91 1.11 21.19 9.18
N GLU A 92 0.42 20.99 8.05
CA GLU A 92 -0.35 19.77 7.80
C GLU A 92 0.52 18.50 7.83
N MET A 93 1.74 18.57 7.32
CA MET A 93 2.66 17.43 7.39
C MET A 93 3.06 17.06 8.83
N ILE A 94 3.34 18.06 9.66
CA ILE A 94 3.73 17.86 11.07
C ILE A 94 2.55 17.35 11.88
N ASP A 95 1.39 18.00 11.77
CA ASP A 95 0.20 17.71 12.56
C ASP A 95 -0.36 16.32 12.26
N ASN A 96 -0.28 15.88 11.00
CA ASN A 96 -0.73 14.56 10.59
C ASN A 96 0.39 13.50 10.63
N ASN A 97 1.61 13.86 11.02
CA ASN A 97 2.79 12.98 11.01
C ASN A 97 3.01 12.26 9.67
N ILE A 98 2.92 13.02 8.58
CA ILE A 98 3.12 12.56 7.20
C ILE A 98 4.30 13.28 6.56
N ASN A 99 4.89 12.65 5.54
CA ASN A 99 6.06 13.15 4.83
C ASN A 99 5.73 13.62 3.40
N GLY A 100 4.47 13.95 3.16
CA GLY A 100 3.95 14.42 1.88
C GLY A 100 2.45 14.70 1.99
N VAL A 101 2.01 15.78 1.33
CA VAL A 101 0.63 16.27 1.35
C VAL A 101 0.12 16.36 -0.09
N GLY A 102 -1.17 16.11 -0.31
CA GLY A 102 -1.80 16.35 -1.61
C GLY A 102 -1.97 17.84 -1.86
N VAL A 103 -1.80 18.28 -3.11
CA VAL A 103 -2.14 19.65 -3.52
C VAL A 103 -3.24 19.54 -4.56
N PHE A 104 -4.37 20.18 -4.30
CA PHE A 104 -5.57 20.15 -5.15
C PHE A 104 -6.07 21.57 -5.43
N ASP A 105 -6.74 21.75 -6.57
CA ASP A 105 -7.44 22.97 -6.96
C ASP A 105 -8.90 23.01 -6.43
#